data_AF-A0A4R5N8R6-F1
#
_entry.id   AF-A0A4R5N8R6-F1
#
_cell.length_a   1.000
_cell.length_b   1.000
_cell.length_c   1.000
_cell.angle_alpha   90.00
_cell.angle_beta   90.00
_cell.angle_gamma   90.00
#
_symmetry.space_group_name_H-M   'P 1'
#
loop_
_entity.id
_entity.type
_entity.pdbx_description
1 polymer ?
#
loop_
_entity_poly.entity_id
_entity_poly.type
_entity_poly.pdbx_seq_one_letter_code
_entity_poly.pdbx_strand_id
1 'polypeptide(L)'
;MTLVLKFSEQKYVDEIIKEKPNIITAYNVANHKDKIKIGTPFIILTGGDERYWSSGTRRPTPGIVGFGKVSTELYDVDKKGSKIKSFKFDIDMNQGIWLESAVDANFFITYPQTYNAYSIGPTTKNPPNQALVEIDNSKAYAILRALLDNQIMTENDILKCFGKEFQQSVLNFNIEHLVPENIQKIVENALAQEYLDYMMVKSKMTKSSAKTYVSMIAMIPKRMESSTHEIVDSPFDSPELVTDGQSMTHISSVLSNYYADLKQNHSKLFDLNKTISSMKKFTEFMNWKDNKESLEEDFVPSFDTRLSLKDRQIIYFGAPGTGKSYFLNKEKEELFAKENIERVTFHPNMTYGQFVGVFKPFPDGNNITYRYTPGPLTQQLVKALLHPDSAYLLIIEELNRANVAFVFGEIFQLLDRDINFESEYPIHIGQDIQYYFDNYVYNQPQLQSYVSNMKEKISEKSGLVLPANLFIWATMNSSDQGITPMDTAFKRRWNQQYFGVDQSYNRNDFDKYSKIKVSKSSIDGHDGLISWNDLRQFINSQLTLLNVPEDKLLGPYFLSKNVLSSNENILTKAFMNKVLMYLFDDAARQHRSKLFELKQMRFSELLDSFEAKGIKVFKNFDSNDSELTTLVQPI
;
A
#
# COMPACT_ATOMS: atom_id res chain seq x y z
N MET A 1 -22.26 8.84 -26.80
CA MET A 1 -21.38 8.73 -27.98
C MET A 1 -20.68 10.05 -28.16
N THR A 2 -19.46 10.05 -28.70
CA THR A 2 -18.65 11.26 -28.90
C THR A 2 -18.56 11.57 -30.38
N LEU A 3 -18.66 12.85 -30.75
CA LEU A 3 -18.61 13.29 -32.15
C LEU A 3 -17.18 13.69 -32.54
N VAL A 4 -16.81 13.31 -33.76
CA VAL A 4 -15.50 13.53 -34.36
C VAL A 4 -15.67 14.38 -35.60
N LEU A 5 -15.02 15.53 -35.65
CA LEU A 5 -15.03 16.41 -36.81
C LEU A 5 -13.69 16.33 -37.54
N LYS A 6 -13.71 15.79 -38.75
CA LYS A 6 -12.56 15.56 -39.62
C LYS A 6 -12.48 16.61 -40.72
N PHE A 7 -11.36 17.32 -40.78
CA PHE A 7 -11.01 18.25 -41.84
C PHE A 7 -10.08 17.57 -42.83
N SER A 8 -10.49 17.47 -44.09
CA SER A 8 -9.69 16.79 -45.14
C SER A 8 -9.29 17.69 -46.31
N GLU A 9 -9.86 18.89 -46.39
CA GLU A 9 -9.54 19.88 -47.42
C GLU A 9 -8.36 20.76 -46.97
N GLN A 10 -7.37 20.90 -47.85
CA GLN A 10 -6.11 21.60 -47.61
C GLN A 10 -6.25 22.92 -46.86
N LYS A 11 -7.14 23.78 -47.37
CA LYS A 11 -7.33 25.14 -46.89
C LYS A 11 -7.70 25.17 -45.41
N TYR A 12 -8.62 24.31 -45.00
CA TYR A 12 -9.09 24.24 -43.61
C TYR A 12 -8.09 23.54 -42.70
N VAL A 13 -7.34 22.55 -43.21
CA VAL A 13 -6.27 21.89 -42.45
C VAL A 13 -5.14 22.87 -42.14
N ASP A 14 -4.74 23.68 -43.12
CA ASP A 14 -3.71 24.72 -42.93
C ASP A 14 -4.16 25.79 -41.93
N GLU A 15 -5.41 26.24 -42.01
CA GLU A 15 -6.02 27.17 -41.06
C GLU A 15 -6.02 26.62 -39.64
N ILE A 16 -6.48 25.38 -39.45
CA ILE A 16 -6.53 24.72 -38.13
C ILE A 16 -5.13 24.55 -37.52
N ILE A 17 -4.15 24.13 -38.32
CA ILE A 17 -2.81 23.80 -37.81
C ILE A 17 -1.98 25.06 -37.55
N LYS A 18 -2.08 26.09 -38.41
CA LYS A 18 -1.28 27.32 -38.30
C LYS A 18 -1.93 28.35 -37.39
N GLU A 19 -3.24 28.57 -37.52
CA GLU A 19 -3.93 29.69 -36.88
C GLU A 19 -4.61 29.30 -35.57
N LYS A 20 -4.89 28.00 -35.36
CA LYS A 20 -5.54 27.47 -34.14
C LYS A 20 -6.73 28.34 -33.70
N PRO A 21 -7.74 28.55 -34.57
CA PRO A 21 -8.75 29.57 -34.37
C PRO A 21 -9.58 29.32 -33.11
N ASN A 22 -10.04 30.41 -32.48
CA ASN A 22 -10.88 30.35 -31.28
C ASN A 22 -12.28 29.78 -31.56
N ILE A 23 -12.75 29.86 -32.80
CA ILE A 23 -14.04 29.32 -33.24
C ILE A 23 -13.84 28.55 -34.55
N ILE A 24 -14.40 27.35 -34.62
CA ILE A 24 -14.39 26.52 -35.83
C ILE A 24 -15.83 26.31 -36.31
N THR A 25 -16.15 26.77 -37.52
CA THR A 25 -17.47 26.53 -38.12
C THR A 25 -17.48 25.21 -38.88
N ALA A 26 -18.39 24.31 -38.52
CA ALA A 26 -18.62 23.04 -39.19
C ALA A 26 -19.80 23.14 -40.17
N TYR A 27 -19.69 22.48 -41.31
CA TYR A 27 -20.64 22.57 -42.43
C TYR A 27 -21.32 21.23 -42.72
N ASN A 28 -22.49 21.30 -43.35
CA ASN A 28 -23.18 20.18 -44.02
C ASN A 28 -23.65 19.04 -43.08
N VAL A 29 -24.19 19.40 -41.91
CA VAL A 29 -24.75 18.41 -40.98
C VAL A 29 -26.15 18.01 -41.42
N ALA A 30 -26.26 16.85 -42.09
CA ALA A 30 -27.56 16.24 -42.40
C ALA A 30 -27.95 15.13 -41.41
N ASN A 31 -26.98 14.28 -41.03
CA ASN A 31 -27.25 12.97 -40.42
C ASN A 31 -27.10 12.89 -38.88
N HIS A 32 -26.77 14.00 -38.21
CA HIS A 32 -26.52 14.02 -36.75
C HIS A 32 -27.19 15.20 -36.02
N LYS A 33 -28.20 15.84 -36.64
CA LYS A 33 -28.80 17.10 -36.17
C LYS A 33 -29.32 17.01 -34.73
N ASP A 34 -29.98 15.92 -34.38
CA ASP A 34 -30.60 15.72 -33.06
C ASP A 34 -29.59 15.57 -31.91
N LYS A 35 -28.31 15.32 -32.25
CA LYS A 35 -27.23 15.06 -31.30
C LYS A 35 -26.32 16.28 -31.07
N ILE A 36 -26.45 17.32 -31.88
CA ILE A 36 -25.63 18.54 -31.79
C ILE A 36 -26.40 19.57 -30.99
N LYS A 37 -26.04 19.70 -29.71
CA LYS A 37 -26.57 20.73 -28.79
C LYS A 37 -25.42 21.58 -28.26
N ILE A 38 -25.71 22.81 -27.85
CA ILE A 38 -24.73 23.66 -27.16
C ILE A 38 -24.10 22.88 -26.00
N GLY A 39 -22.76 22.93 -25.91
CA GLY A 39 -21.96 22.21 -24.92
C GLY A 39 -21.54 20.79 -25.31
N THR A 40 -22.01 20.24 -26.44
CA THR A 40 -21.60 18.90 -26.90
C THR A 40 -20.10 18.88 -27.22
N PRO A 41 -19.31 17.94 -26.65
CA PRO A 41 -17.88 17.87 -26.92
C PRO A 41 -17.57 17.25 -28.28
N PHE A 42 -16.50 17.74 -28.91
CA PHE A 42 -16.00 17.30 -30.20
C PHE A 42 -14.51 17.00 -30.18
N ILE A 43 -14.11 15.93 -30.86
CA ILE A 43 -12.72 15.64 -31.19
C ILE A 43 -12.43 16.21 -32.58
N ILE A 44 -11.40 17.06 -32.69
CA ILE A 44 -11.00 17.69 -33.95
C ILE A 44 -9.88 16.88 -34.56
N LEU A 45 -10.10 16.41 -35.78
CA LEU A 45 -9.14 15.66 -36.57
C LEU A 45 -8.77 16.37 -37.86
N THR A 46 -7.52 16.25 -38.23
CA THR A 46 -7.03 16.62 -39.56
C THR A 46 -6.72 15.36 -40.37
N GLY A 47 -6.97 15.40 -41.68
CA GLY A 47 -6.76 14.31 -42.63
C GLY A 47 -6.59 14.83 -44.06
N GLY A 48 -6.57 13.93 -45.07
CA GLY A 48 -6.54 14.29 -46.49
C GLY A 48 -6.07 13.16 -47.42
N ASP A 49 -6.61 13.12 -48.65
CA ASP A 49 -6.25 12.17 -49.71
C ASP A 49 -5.07 12.70 -50.56
N GLU A 50 -4.15 11.85 -51.01
CA GLU A 50 -2.88 12.26 -51.64
C GLU A 50 -3.02 13.14 -52.90
N ARG A 51 -4.17 13.04 -53.58
CA ARG A 51 -4.42 13.67 -54.89
C ARG A 51 -4.66 15.18 -54.86
N TYR A 52 -4.88 15.77 -53.68
CA TYR A 52 -5.29 17.17 -53.54
C TYR A 52 -4.18 18.10 -53.00
N TRP A 53 -2.99 17.56 -52.76
CA TRP A 53 -1.84 18.34 -52.28
C TRP A 53 -1.03 18.84 -53.48
N SER A 54 -0.90 20.16 -53.61
CA SER A 54 0.02 20.75 -54.59
C SER A 54 1.44 20.26 -54.29
N SER A 55 2.11 19.72 -55.30
CA SER A 55 3.48 19.21 -55.21
C SER A 55 4.41 20.29 -54.67
N GLY A 56 4.67 20.28 -53.36
CA GLY A 56 5.55 21.25 -52.69
C GLY A 56 5.15 21.69 -51.29
N THR A 57 3.91 21.48 -50.83
CA THR A 57 3.53 21.75 -49.43
C THR A 57 3.71 20.51 -48.54
N ARG A 58 4.29 20.72 -47.36
CA ARG A 58 4.63 19.67 -46.40
C ARG A 58 3.37 19.05 -45.79
N ARG A 59 3.23 17.72 -45.89
CA ARG A 59 2.09 16.94 -45.38
C ARG A 59 1.95 17.16 -43.85
N PRO A 60 0.84 17.69 -43.34
CA PRO A 60 0.56 17.68 -41.92
C PRO A 60 0.22 16.27 -41.46
N THR A 61 0.66 15.90 -40.27
CA THR A 61 0.39 14.57 -39.70
C THR A 61 -1.12 14.40 -39.48
N PRO A 62 -1.79 13.46 -40.16
CA PRO A 62 -3.21 13.22 -39.96
C PRO A 62 -3.44 12.65 -38.56
N GLY A 63 -4.40 13.20 -37.82
CA GLY A 63 -4.61 12.81 -36.43
C GLY A 63 -5.44 13.80 -35.62
N ILE A 64 -5.56 13.51 -34.33
CA ILE A 64 -6.23 14.38 -33.34
C ILE A 64 -5.38 15.63 -33.14
N VAL A 65 -5.97 16.80 -33.30
CA VAL A 65 -5.29 18.10 -33.11
C VAL A 65 -5.86 18.88 -31.93
N GLY A 66 -7.08 18.58 -31.49
CA GLY A 66 -7.69 19.29 -30.38
C GLY A 66 -9.08 18.80 -30.01
N PHE A 67 -9.65 19.43 -29.00
CA PHE A 67 -10.96 19.14 -28.42
C PHE A 67 -11.72 20.45 -28.19
N GLY A 68 -12.99 20.50 -28.55
CA GLY A 68 -13.82 21.71 -28.42
C GLY A 68 -15.26 21.41 -28.05
N LYS A 69 -16.08 22.45 -27.86
CA LYS A 69 -17.51 22.32 -27.57
C LYS A 69 -18.36 23.12 -28.53
N VAL A 70 -19.54 22.61 -28.86
CA VAL A 70 -20.53 23.37 -29.64
C VAL A 70 -20.94 24.63 -28.89
N SER A 71 -20.85 25.79 -29.54
CA SER A 71 -21.17 27.10 -28.95
C SER A 71 -22.43 27.74 -29.52
N THR A 72 -22.93 27.26 -30.66
CA THR A 72 -24.14 27.79 -31.31
C THR A 72 -25.17 26.71 -31.58
N GLU A 73 -26.45 27.08 -31.60
CA GLU A 73 -27.51 26.21 -32.13
C GLU A 73 -27.31 25.99 -33.64
N LEU A 74 -27.91 24.94 -34.20
CA LEU A 74 -27.83 24.68 -35.63
C LEU A 74 -28.48 25.83 -36.42
N TYR A 75 -27.72 26.48 -37.29
CA TYR A 75 -28.20 27.56 -38.13
C TYR A 75 -28.02 27.24 -39.62
N ASP A 76 -28.90 27.79 -40.46
CA ASP A 76 -29.00 27.45 -41.88
C ASP A 76 -28.24 28.40 -42.81
N VAL A 77 -27.97 27.96 -44.04
CA VAL A 77 -27.54 28.78 -45.16
C VAL A 77 -28.67 28.91 -46.17
N ASP A 78 -29.36 30.04 -46.16
CA ASP A 78 -30.30 30.39 -47.21
C ASP A 78 -29.57 30.54 -48.56
N LYS A 79 -29.84 29.62 -49.49
CA LYS A 79 -30.00 30.00 -50.91
C LYS A 79 -31.49 30.09 -51.17
N LYS A 80 -31.97 31.33 -51.30
CA LYS A 80 -33.36 31.73 -51.62
C LYS A 80 -34.13 30.64 -52.37
N GLY A 81 -35.14 30.06 -51.72
CA GLY A 81 -36.23 29.33 -52.36
C GLY A 81 -36.13 27.80 -52.46
N SER A 82 -35.25 27.12 -51.70
CA SER A 82 -35.16 25.65 -51.72
C SER A 82 -35.24 25.03 -50.32
N LYS A 83 -35.85 23.84 -50.19
CA LYS A 83 -35.88 23.05 -48.94
C LYS A 83 -34.46 22.96 -48.36
N ILE A 84 -34.32 23.37 -47.10
CA ILE A 84 -33.09 23.39 -46.33
C ILE A 84 -32.48 21.98 -46.25
N LYS A 85 -31.30 21.76 -46.84
CA LYS A 85 -30.64 20.45 -46.90
C LYS A 85 -29.41 20.31 -45.98
N SER A 86 -28.89 21.39 -45.40
CA SER A 86 -27.60 21.39 -44.69
C SER A 86 -27.56 22.43 -43.58
N PHE A 87 -27.17 22.05 -42.36
CA PHE A 87 -26.98 22.98 -41.23
C PHE A 87 -25.49 23.23 -40.92
N LYS A 88 -25.23 24.36 -40.24
CA LYS A 88 -23.95 24.77 -39.66
C LYS A 88 -24.04 24.87 -38.14
N PHE A 89 -22.89 24.75 -37.48
CA PHE A 89 -22.71 25.05 -36.07
C PHE A 89 -21.25 25.46 -35.83
N ASP A 90 -21.03 26.15 -34.72
CA ASP A 90 -19.71 26.59 -34.31
C ASP A 90 -19.20 25.78 -33.11
N ILE A 91 -17.91 25.51 -33.10
CA ILE A 91 -17.18 24.88 -32.02
C ILE A 91 -16.30 25.95 -31.38
N ASP A 92 -16.52 26.25 -30.10
CA ASP A 92 -15.67 27.11 -29.31
C ASP A 92 -14.45 26.35 -28.79
N MET A 93 -13.29 26.90 -29.12
CA MET A 93 -11.97 26.41 -28.72
C MET A 93 -11.38 27.17 -27.54
N ASN A 94 -11.96 28.29 -27.10
CA ASN A 94 -11.52 29.00 -25.88
C ASN A 94 -11.75 28.13 -24.63
N GLN A 95 -12.89 27.43 -24.61
CA GLN A 95 -13.19 26.41 -23.60
C GLN A 95 -12.68 25.01 -23.98
N GLY A 96 -12.05 24.88 -25.15
CA GLY A 96 -11.40 23.69 -25.67
C GLY A 96 -9.91 23.65 -25.36
N ILE A 97 -9.22 22.75 -26.07
CA ILE A 97 -7.78 22.46 -25.97
C ILE A 97 -7.22 22.15 -27.34
N TRP A 98 -6.11 22.81 -27.68
CA TRP A 98 -5.26 22.42 -28.79
C TRP A 98 -4.11 21.58 -28.28
N LEU A 99 -3.85 20.45 -28.92
CA LEU A 99 -2.67 19.64 -28.62
C LEU A 99 -1.41 20.34 -29.14
N GLU A 100 -0.27 20.07 -28.50
CA GLU A 100 1.04 20.58 -28.93
C GLU A 100 1.40 20.05 -30.33
N SER A 101 1.06 18.80 -30.60
CA SER A 101 1.24 18.13 -31.89
C SER A 101 0.06 17.21 -32.20
N ALA A 102 -0.19 16.95 -33.49
CA ALA A 102 -1.20 16.00 -33.92
C ALA A 102 -0.88 14.57 -33.45
N VAL A 103 -1.87 13.86 -32.93
CA VAL A 103 -1.76 12.45 -32.50
C VAL A 103 -2.35 11.54 -33.56
N ASP A 104 -1.49 10.79 -34.24
CA ASP A 104 -1.86 9.94 -35.37
C ASP A 104 -2.39 8.56 -34.95
N ALA A 105 -2.83 7.77 -35.94
CA ALA A 105 -3.32 6.42 -35.70
C ALA A 105 -2.25 5.42 -35.23
N ASN A 106 -0.97 5.70 -35.48
CA ASN A 106 0.12 4.82 -35.05
C ASN A 106 0.34 4.89 -33.54
N PHE A 107 0.11 6.05 -32.93
CA PHE A 107 0.13 6.19 -31.46
C PHE A 107 -0.78 5.16 -30.78
N PHE A 108 -1.91 4.85 -31.41
CA PHE A 108 -2.95 3.99 -30.89
C PHE A 108 -2.75 2.48 -31.16
N ILE A 109 -1.68 2.08 -31.87
CA ILE A 109 -1.40 0.67 -32.20
C ILE A 109 -1.31 -0.21 -30.97
N THR A 110 -0.73 0.27 -29.88
CA THR A 110 -0.60 -0.52 -28.65
C THR A 110 -1.88 -0.55 -27.81
N TYR A 111 -2.98 0.04 -28.27
CA TYR A 111 -4.23 0.16 -27.51
C TYR A 111 -5.38 -0.53 -28.26
N PRO A 112 -5.62 -1.86 -28.10
CA PRO A 112 -6.65 -2.61 -28.82
C PRO A 112 -8.01 -1.95 -28.84
N GLN A 113 -8.39 -1.37 -27.70
CA GLN A 113 -9.72 -0.82 -27.49
C GLN A 113 -9.97 0.48 -28.29
N THR A 114 -8.92 1.08 -28.86
CA THR A 114 -9.04 2.19 -29.81
C THR A 114 -9.15 1.73 -31.27
N TYR A 115 -9.03 0.43 -31.55
CA TYR A 115 -9.08 -0.09 -32.91
C TYR A 115 -10.48 0.13 -33.49
N ASN A 116 -10.52 0.46 -34.77
CA ASN A 116 -11.74 0.85 -35.48
C ASN A 116 -12.45 2.08 -34.87
N ALA A 117 -11.74 2.93 -34.12
CA ALA A 117 -12.14 4.33 -33.95
C ALA A 117 -11.83 5.05 -35.26
N TYR A 118 -12.82 5.12 -36.15
CA TYR A 118 -12.63 5.58 -37.52
C TYR A 118 -11.89 6.93 -37.59
N SER A 119 -10.84 6.97 -38.41
CA SER A 119 -9.92 8.11 -38.58
C SER A 119 -9.04 8.47 -37.39
N ILE A 120 -9.19 7.84 -36.22
CA ILE A 120 -8.39 8.08 -35.00
C ILE A 120 -7.42 6.93 -34.72
N GLY A 121 -7.94 5.71 -34.53
CA GLY A 121 -7.14 4.53 -34.19
C GLY A 121 -6.87 3.65 -35.40
N PRO A 122 -6.06 2.58 -35.25
CA PRO A 122 -5.81 1.61 -36.30
C PRO A 122 -7.12 1.02 -36.83
N THR A 123 -7.31 1.05 -38.14
CA THR A 123 -8.52 0.55 -38.78
C THR A 123 -8.26 -0.76 -39.52
N THR A 124 -9.10 -1.77 -39.30
CA THR A 124 -9.07 -3.03 -40.09
C THR A 124 -10.00 -2.99 -41.31
N LYS A 125 -10.74 -1.89 -41.49
CA LYS A 125 -11.66 -1.62 -42.62
C LYS A 125 -11.48 -0.19 -43.12
N ASN A 126 -11.77 0.06 -44.40
CA ASN A 126 -11.68 1.41 -44.99
C ASN A 126 -12.53 2.42 -44.19
N PRO A 127 -11.98 3.58 -43.78
CA PRO A 127 -12.72 4.57 -43.02
C PRO A 127 -13.83 5.22 -43.88
N PRO A 128 -14.99 5.57 -43.31
CA PRO A 128 -16.02 6.31 -44.03
C PRO A 128 -15.48 7.69 -44.45
N ASN A 129 -15.75 8.10 -45.69
CA ASN A 129 -15.33 9.39 -46.24
C ASN A 129 -16.27 10.54 -45.81
N GLN A 130 -16.66 10.56 -44.53
CA GLN A 130 -17.55 11.57 -43.96
C GLN A 130 -16.76 12.52 -43.05
N ALA A 131 -17.06 13.81 -43.15
CA ALA A 131 -16.42 14.84 -42.31
C ALA A 131 -16.86 14.76 -40.84
N LEU A 132 -18.07 14.26 -40.58
CA LEU A 132 -18.59 14.07 -39.23
C LEU A 132 -18.75 12.57 -38.96
N VAL A 133 -18.09 12.07 -37.92
CA VAL A 133 -18.09 10.66 -37.54
C VAL A 133 -18.49 10.53 -36.08
N GLU A 134 -19.27 9.49 -35.77
CA GLU A 134 -19.64 9.16 -34.40
C GLU A 134 -18.79 7.99 -33.91
N ILE A 135 -18.29 8.10 -32.67
CA ILE A 135 -17.59 7.01 -32.00
C ILE A 135 -18.28 6.65 -30.68
N ASP A 136 -18.24 5.36 -30.36
CA ASP A 136 -18.75 4.82 -29.11
C ASP A 136 -18.03 5.45 -27.91
N ASN A 137 -18.76 5.62 -26.80
CA ASN A 137 -18.16 6.19 -25.59
C ASN A 137 -16.99 5.35 -25.06
N SER A 138 -17.05 4.02 -25.16
CA SER A 138 -15.94 3.14 -24.77
C SER A 138 -14.67 3.43 -25.56
N LYS A 139 -14.78 3.67 -26.88
CA LYS A 139 -13.66 4.06 -27.72
C LYS A 139 -13.15 5.45 -27.37
N ALA A 140 -14.05 6.39 -27.12
CA ALA A 140 -13.67 7.74 -26.66
C ALA A 140 -12.93 7.69 -25.31
N TYR A 141 -13.37 6.84 -24.38
CA TYR A 141 -12.69 6.62 -23.10
C TYR A 141 -11.30 6.02 -23.31
N ALA A 142 -11.17 4.99 -24.16
CA ALA A 142 -9.88 4.40 -24.49
C ALA A 142 -8.91 5.42 -25.12
N ILE A 143 -9.39 6.26 -26.04
CA ILE A 143 -8.60 7.32 -26.68
C ILE A 143 -8.10 8.32 -25.64
N LEU A 144 -9.00 8.88 -24.83
CA LEU A 144 -8.62 9.88 -23.82
C LEU A 144 -7.75 9.29 -22.72
N ARG A 145 -7.99 8.04 -22.33
CA ARG A 145 -7.16 7.33 -21.36
C ARG A 145 -5.74 7.12 -21.88
N ALA A 146 -5.59 6.72 -23.15
CA ALA A 146 -4.27 6.61 -23.78
C ALA A 146 -3.54 7.97 -23.83
N LEU A 147 -4.24 9.07 -24.07
CA LEU A 147 -3.64 10.42 -24.04
C LEU A 147 -3.21 10.84 -22.62
N LEU A 148 -3.99 10.52 -21.59
CA LEU A 148 -3.64 10.76 -20.18
C LEU A 148 -2.40 9.95 -19.76
N ASP A 149 -2.39 8.65 -20.05
CA ASP A 149 -1.30 7.75 -19.66
C ASP A 149 0.05 8.15 -20.28
N ASN A 150 0.03 8.92 -21.38
CA ASN A 150 1.21 9.46 -22.06
C ASN A 150 1.43 10.95 -21.80
N GLN A 151 0.71 11.56 -20.85
CA GLN A 151 0.85 12.96 -20.47
C GLN A 151 0.66 13.95 -21.64
N ILE A 152 -0.09 13.56 -22.68
CA ILE A 152 -0.44 14.44 -23.81
C ILE A 152 -1.58 15.39 -23.42
N MET A 153 -2.39 14.98 -22.46
CA MET A 153 -3.42 15.80 -21.82
C MET A 153 -3.49 15.51 -20.33
N THR A 154 -4.14 16.39 -19.57
CA THR A 154 -4.32 16.27 -18.12
C THR A 154 -5.74 15.88 -17.73
N GLU A 155 -5.97 15.52 -16.47
CA GLU A 155 -7.33 15.24 -15.99
C GLU A 155 -8.22 16.49 -16.05
N ASN A 156 -7.66 17.67 -15.74
CA ASN A 156 -8.36 18.94 -15.81
C ASN A 156 -8.79 19.29 -17.23
N ASP A 157 -8.00 18.88 -18.22
CA ASP A 157 -8.30 19.06 -19.64
C ASP A 157 -9.56 18.30 -20.04
N ILE A 158 -9.69 17.06 -19.58
CA ILE A 158 -10.89 16.25 -19.81
C ILE A 158 -12.09 16.84 -19.07
N LEU A 159 -11.92 17.27 -17.82
CA LEU A 159 -12.99 17.93 -17.06
C LEU A 159 -13.51 19.17 -17.81
N LYS A 160 -12.59 19.99 -18.33
CA LYS A 160 -12.89 21.22 -19.08
C LYS A 160 -13.69 20.88 -20.34
N CYS A 161 -13.25 19.91 -21.13
CA CYS A 161 -13.85 19.61 -22.44
C CYS A 161 -15.09 18.70 -22.38
N PHE A 162 -15.14 17.72 -21.48
CA PHE A 162 -16.15 16.65 -21.48
C PHE A 162 -17.03 16.62 -20.22
N GLY A 163 -16.67 17.38 -19.18
CA GLY A 163 -17.42 17.43 -17.92
C GLY A 163 -17.07 16.29 -16.95
N LYS A 164 -17.55 16.41 -15.72
CA LYS A 164 -17.13 15.60 -14.57
C LYS A 164 -17.49 14.12 -14.68
N GLU A 165 -18.71 13.80 -15.10
CA GLU A 165 -19.16 12.40 -15.24
C GLU A 165 -18.36 11.64 -16.32
N PHE A 166 -18.07 12.33 -17.42
CA PHE A 166 -17.27 11.77 -18.51
C PHE A 166 -15.81 11.57 -18.07
N GLN A 167 -15.23 12.55 -17.37
CA GLN A 167 -13.90 12.44 -16.78
C GLN A 167 -13.77 11.23 -15.85
N GLN A 168 -14.72 11.04 -14.92
CA GLN A 168 -14.71 9.88 -14.02
C GLN A 168 -14.79 8.55 -14.80
N SER A 169 -15.58 8.52 -15.87
CA SER A 169 -15.68 7.34 -16.75
C SER A 169 -14.35 7.03 -17.45
N VAL A 170 -13.60 8.05 -17.88
CA VAL A 170 -12.25 7.89 -18.46
C VAL A 170 -11.25 7.41 -17.41
N LEU A 171 -11.27 7.98 -16.21
CA LEU A 171 -10.33 7.62 -15.13
C LEU A 171 -10.52 6.19 -14.65
N ASN A 172 -11.77 5.71 -14.64
CA ASN A 172 -12.12 4.35 -14.27
C ASN A 172 -12.08 3.36 -15.45
N PHE A 173 -11.72 3.80 -16.65
CA PHE A 173 -11.68 2.95 -17.84
C PHE A 173 -10.45 2.04 -17.79
N ASN A 174 -10.66 0.72 -17.72
CA ASN A 174 -9.57 -0.25 -17.74
C ASN A 174 -9.03 -0.43 -19.16
N ILE A 175 -7.85 0.14 -19.44
CA ILE A 175 -7.23 0.13 -20.76
C ILE A 175 -6.29 -1.06 -20.95
N GLU A 176 -6.49 -1.81 -22.02
CA GLU A 176 -5.60 -2.92 -22.41
C GLU A 176 -4.45 -2.42 -23.30
N HIS A 177 -3.29 -3.08 -23.20
CA HIS A 177 -2.11 -2.76 -23.99
C HIS A 177 -1.57 -3.99 -24.74
N LEU A 178 -1.35 -3.84 -26.05
CA LEU A 178 -0.63 -4.84 -26.85
C LEU A 178 0.87 -4.67 -26.67
N VAL A 179 1.52 -5.76 -26.28
CA VAL A 179 2.97 -5.88 -26.26
C VAL A 179 3.38 -6.62 -27.54
N PRO A 180 4.13 -6.00 -28.46
CA PRO A 180 4.65 -6.70 -29.65
C PRO A 180 5.41 -7.98 -29.29
N GLU A 181 5.23 -9.07 -30.03
CA GLU A 181 5.84 -10.40 -29.77
C GLU A 181 7.36 -10.34 -29.59
N ASN A 182 8.05 -9.44 -30.31
CA ASN A 182 9.50 -9.28 -30.20
C ASN A 182 9.96 -8.74 -28.83
N ILE A 183 9.06 -8.15 -28.04
CA ILE A 183 9.35 -7.62 -26.69
C ILE A 183 9.18 -8.71 -25.62
N GLN A 184 8.39 -9.75 -25.89
CA GLN A 184 8.21 -10.84 -24.95
C GLN A 184 9.53 -11.57 -24.69
N LYS A 185 10.36 -11.76 -25.74
CA LYS A 185 11.74 -12.26 -25.65
C LYS A 185 12.72 -11.33 -24.92
N ILE A 186 12.52 -10.02 -24.99
CA ILE A 186 13.41 -9.03 -24.35
C ILE A 186 13.13 -8.96 -22.85
N VAL A 187 11.88 -9.13 -22.43
CA VAL A 187 11.49 -9.17 -21.00
C VAL A 187 11.94 -10.47 -20.32
N GLU A 188 12.32 -11.50 -21.08
CA GLU A 188 12.98 -12.70 -20.56
C GLU A 188 14.47 -12.50 -20.25
N ASN A 189 15.07 -11.36 -20.66
CA ASN A 189 16.44 -11.02 -20.29
C ASN A 189 16.50 -10.55 -18.82
N ALA A 190 17.43 -11.12 -18.04
CA ALA A 190 17.57 -10.84 -16.62
C ALA A 190 17.73 -9.34 -16.30
N LEU A 191 18.52 -8.59 -17.08
CA LEU A 191 18.73 -7.14 -16.86
C LEU A 191 17.48 -6.32 -17.22
N ALA A 192 16.75 -6.74 -18.24
CA ALA A 192 15.50 -6.10 -18.65
C ALA A 192 14.38 -6.34 -17.63
N GLN A 193 14.30 -7.55 -17.07
CA GLN A 193 13.37 -7.91 -16.01
C GLN A 193 13.71 -7.16 -14.71
N GLU A 194 14.99 -7.08 -14.35
CA GLU A 194 15.46 -6.34 -13.18
C GLU A 194 15.08 -4.84 -13.26
N TYR A 195 15.29 -4.21 -14.42
CA TYR A 195 14.90 -2.81 -14.60
C TYR A 195 13.38 -2.62 -14.65
N LEU A 196 12.63 -3.59 -15.21
CA LEU A 196 11.18 -3.58 -15.21
C LEU A 196 10.63 -3.55 -13.78
N ASP A 197 11.17 -4.42 -12.92
CA ASP A 197 10.75 -4.53 -11.53
C ASP A 197 11.11 -3.26 -10.74
N TYR A 198 12.31 -2.71 -10.96
CA TYR A 198 12.70 -1.40 -10.39
C TYR A 198 11.69 -0.29 -10.73
N MET A 199 11.28 -0.19 -12.00
CA MET A 199 10.32 0.84 -12.45
C MET A 199 8.92 0.64 -11.87
N MET A 200 8.49 -0.61 -11.66
CA MET A 200 7.22 -0.89 -10.98
C MET A 200 7.24 -0.47 -9.52
N VAL A 201 8.35 -0.71 -8.82
CA VAL A 201 8.47 -0.51 -7.37
C VAL A 201 8.78 0.94 -7.01
N LYS A 202 9.88 1.52 -7.49
CA LYS A 202 10.32 2.88 -7.08
C LYS A 202 9.51 3.98 -7.76
N SER A 203 9.14 3.79 -9.03
CA SER A 203 8.39 4.79 -9.81
C SER A 203 6.87 4.59 -9.77
N LYS A 204 6.38 3.60 -9.00
CA LYS A 204 4.95 3.25 -8.85
C LYS A 204 4.23 3.05 -10.19
N MET A 205 4.94 2.53 -11.18
CA MET A 205 4.38 2.32 -12.52
C MET A 205 3.61 1.00 -12.58
N THR A 206 2.53 0.97 -13.37
CA THR A 206 1.85 -0.30 -13.67
C THR A 206 2.78 -1.23 -14.45
N LYS A 207 2.58 -2.55 -14.35
CA LYS A 207 3.35 -3.54 -15.12
C LYS A 207 3.35 -3.27 -16.62
N SER A 208 2.23 -2.78 -17.16
CA SER A 208 2.10 -2.41 -18.57
C SER A 208 2.97 -1.19 -18.92
N SER A 209 2.95 -0.17 -18.06
CA SER A 209 3.77 1.04 -18.22
C SER A 209 5.26 0.73 -18.09
N ALA A 210 5.67 -0.09 -17.12
CA ALA A 210 7.07 -0.50 -16.94
C ALA A 210 7.60 -1.32 -18.13
N LYS A 211 6.80 -2.26 -18.65
CA LYS A 211 7.11 -2.98 -19.92
C LYS A 211 7.29 -2.03 -21.10
N THR A 212 6.50 -0.96 -21.15
CA THR A 212 6.63 0.07 -22.17
C THR A 212 7.94 0.84 -22.03
N TYR A 213 8.39 1.12 -20.81
CA TYR A 213 9.69 1.77 -20.56
C TYR A 213 10.86 0.90 -21.03
N VAL A 214 10.86 -0.38 -20.64
CA VAL A 214 11.90 -1.35 -21.02
C VAL A 214 11.93 -1.53 -22.54
N SER A 215 10.77 -1.63 -23.19
CA SER A 215 10.71 -1.76 -24.65
C SER A 215 11.19 -0.51 -25.40
N MET A 216 10.95 0.68 -24.85
CA MET A 216 11.47 1.92 -25.44
C MET A 216 12.99 1.96 -25.41
N ILE A 217 13.61 1.52 -24.31
CA ILE A 217 15.07 1.44 -24.18
C ILE A 217 15.64 0.42 -25.16
N ALA A 218 15.01 -0.76 -25.27
CA ALA A 218 15.42 -1.82 -26.19
C ALA A 218 15.37 -1.40 -27.67
N MET A 219 14.52 -0.43 -28.01
CA MET A 219 14.35 0.06 -29.38
C MET A 219 15.30 1.21 -29.77
N ILE A 220 16.01 1.82 -28.81
CA ILE A 220 16.90 2.96 -29.10
C ILE A 220 17.98 2.63 -30.13
N PRO A 221 18.70 1.51 -30.05
CA PRO A 221 19.77 1.23 -31.00
C PRO A 221 19.28 1.08 -32.45
N LYS A 222 18.15 0.39 -32.66
CA LYS A 222 17.48 0.32 -33.98
C LYS A 222 17.07 1.68 -34.52
N ARG A 223 16.72 2.63 -33.65
CA ARG A 223 16.39 4.00 -34.06
C ARG A 223 17.65 4.81 -34.40
N MET A 224 18.75 4.59 -33.68
CA MET A 224 20.03 5.22 -34.00
C MET A 224 20.60 4.75 -35.34
N GLU A 225 20.53 3.45 -35.62
CA GLU A 225 20.98 2.87 -36.90
C GLU A 225 20.30 3.56 -38.09
N SER A 226 18.99 3.83 -37.98
CA SER A 226 18.20 4.48 -39.03
C SER A 226 18.58 5.94 -39.32
N SER A 227 19.37 6.58 -38.45
CA SER A 227 19.67 8.01 -38.49
C SER A 227 21.15 8.35 -38.55
N THR A 228 22.02 7.55 -37.93
CA THR A 228 23.48 7.79 -37.84
C THR A 228 24.31 6.80 -38.66
N HIS A 229 23.70 5.70 -39.15
CA HIS A 229 24.37 4.55 -39.79
C HIS A 229 25.40 3.83 -38.90
N GLU A 230 25.49 4.18 -37.62
CA GLU A 230 26.25 3.41 -36.63
C GLU A 230 25.39 2.29 -36.04
N ILE A 231 25.97 1.09 -35.96
CA ILE A 231 25.34 -0.07 -35.35
C ILE A 231 25.70 -0.06 -33.88
N VAL A 232 24.70 0.09 -33.03
CA VAL A 232 24.82 -0.06 -31.57
C VAL A 232 23.87 -1.20 -31.19
N ASP A 233 24.30 -2.11 -30.33
CA ASP A 233 23.41 -3.16 -29.82
C ASP A 233 22.57 -2.63 -28.65
N SER A 234 21.43 -3.27 -28.39
CA SER A 234 20.63 -2.98 -27.20
C SER A 234 21.40 -3.32 -25.94
N PRO A 235 21.33 -2.49 -24.88
CA PRO A 235 21.89 -2.85 -23.57
C PRO A 235 21.27 -4.14 -23.00
N PHE A 236 20.10 -4.56 -23.49
CA PHE A 236 19.47 -5.82 -23.13
C PHE A 236 19.84 -6.99 -24.04
N ASP A 237 20.37 -6.73 -25.24
CA ASP A 237 20.82 -7.81 -26.14
C ASP A 237 22.30 -8.14 -25.88
N SER A 238 23.09 -7.14 -25.49
CA SER A 238 24.51 -7.27 -25.15
C SER A 238 24.81 -6.57 -23.81
N PRO A 239 24.50 -7.19 -22.65
CA PRO A 239 24.65 -6.58 -21.32
C PRO A 239 26.08 -6.12 -20.99
N GLU A 240 27.07 -6.74 -21.62
CA GLU A 240 28.49 -6.42 -21.48
C GLU A 240 28.82 -4.96 -21.87
N LEU A 241 28.05 -4.39 -22.82
CA LEU A 241 28.18 -3.00 -23.25
C LEU A 241 27.88 -1.97 -22.14
N VAL A 242 27.12 -2.38 -21.14
CA VAL A 242 26.73 -1.55 -20.00
C VAL A 242 27.65 -1.75 -18.79
N THR A 243 28.57 -2.71 -18.88
CA THR A 243 29.56 -3.02 -17.83
C THR A 243 30.98 -2.58 -18.21
N ASP A 244 31.25 -2.37 -19.50
CA ASP A 244 32.49 -1.80 -19.99
C ASP A 244 32.40 -0.26 -20.05
N GLY A 245 33.23 0.42 -19.27
CA GLY A 245 33.29 1.89 -19.22
C GLY A 245 33.61 2.54 -20.58
N GLN A 246 34.30 1.85 -21.49
CA GLN A 246 34.57 2.39 -22.84
C GLN A 246 33.33 2.35 -23.72
N SER A 247 32.61 1.22 -23.73
CA SER A 247 31.34 1.03 -24.43
C SER A 247 30.27 2.02 -23.94
N MET A 248 30.20 2.25 -22.62
CA MET A 248 29.33 3.23 -21.97
C MET A 248 29.57 4.67 -22.44
N THR A 249 30.85 5.06 -22.48
CA THR A 249 31.26 6.40 -22.92
C THR A 249 30.95 6.60 -24.41
N HIS A 250 31.16 5.55 -25.21
CA HIS A 250 30.83 5.55 -26.63
C HIS A 250 29.32 5.72 -26.86
N ILE A 251 28.47 4.92 -26.21
CA ILE A 251 27.02 5.02 -26.32
C ILE A 251 26.54 6.43 -25.92
N SER A 252 27.01 6.97 -24.80
CA SER A 252 26.66 8.33 -24.35
C SER A 252 27.08 9.42 -25.35
N SER A 253 28.23 9.25 -26.01
CA SER A 253 28.72 10.16 -27.07
C SER A 253 27.84 10.11 -28.31
N VAL A 254 27.51 8.91 -28.80
CA VAL A 254 26.64 8.70 -29.98
C VAL A 254 25.26 9.31 -29.74
N LEU A 255 24.69 9.06 -28.56
CA LEU A 255 23.40 9.61 -28.12
C LEU A 255 23.44 11.16 -28.08
N SER A 256 24.51 11.75 -27.54
CA SER A 256 24.66 13.21 -27.48
C SER A 256 24.78 13.85 -28.87
N ASN A 257 25.51 13.21 -29.79
CA ASN A 257 25.66 13.65 -31.17
C ASN A 257 24.33 13.54 -31.94
N TYR A 258 23.60 12.44 -31.76
CA TYR A 258 22.28 12.26 -32.36
C TYR A 258 21.27 13.30 -31.86
N TYR A 259 21.27 13.61 -30.56
CA TYR A 259 20.45 14.69 -30.00
C TYR A 259 20.80 16.06 -30.60
N ALA A 260 22.10 16.36 -30.78
CA ALA A 260 22.55 17.60 -31.38
C ALA A 260 22.11 17.74 -32.86
N ASP A 261 22.19 16.66 -33.64
CA ASP A 261 21.76 16.61 -35.04
C ASP A 261 20.24 16.83 -35.17
N LEU A 262 19.43 16.13 -34.37
CA LEU A 262 17.98 16.29 -34.37
C LEU A 262 17.54 17.70 -33.95
N LYS A 263 18.31 18.38 -33.08
CA LYS A 263 18.03 19.76 -32.65
C LYS A 263 18.30 20.79 -33.76
N GLN A 264 19.24 20.52 -34.67
CA GLN A 264 19.50 21.39 -35.81
C GLN A 264 18.54 21.14 -36.97
N ASN A 265 18.10 19.90 -37.17
CA ASN A 265 17.18 19.51 -38.24
C ASN A 265 15.70 19.55 -37.78
N HIS A 266 15.09 20.76 -37.74
CA HIS A 266 13.67 21.02 -37.41
C HIS A 266 12.63 20.32 -38.32
N SER A 267 13.08 19.47 -39.24
CA SER A 267 12.25 18.81 -40.24
C SER A 267 11.57 17.53 -39.69
N LYS A 268 11.92 17.03 -38.50
CA LYS A 268 11.29 15.84 -37.91
C LYS A 268 10.96 16.05 -36.43
N LEU A 269 10.13 17.06 -36.14
CA LEU A 269 9.74 17.41 -34.75
C LEU A 269 9.10 16.21 -33.98
N PHE A 270 8.38 15.33 -34.68
CA PHE A 270 7.75 14.13 -34.12
C PHE A 270 8.78 13.07 -33.70
N ASP A 271 9.78 12.80 -34.56
CA ASP A 271 10.89 11.90 -34.21
C ASP A 271 11.74 12.50 -33.10
N LEU A 272 11.95 13.82 -33.09
CA LEU A 272 12.68 14.52 -32.04
C LEU A 272 12.04 14.31 -30.66
N ASN A 273 10.73 14.51 -30.48
CA ASN A 273 10.08 14.34 -29.17
C ASN A 273 10.06 12.88 -28.68
N LYS A 274 9.81 11.92 -29.58
CA LYS A 274 9.83 10.49 -29.26
C LYS A 274 11.24 10.02 -28.91
N THR A 275 12.24 10.52 -29.64
CA THR A 275 13.65 10.28 -29.35
C THR A 275 14.04 10.92 -28.02
N ILE A 276 13.72 12.19 -27.77
CA ILE A 276 13.99 12.87 -26.48
C ILE A 276 13.42 12.09 -25.30
N SER A 277 12.17 11.62 -25.41
CA SER A 277 11.54 10.81 -24.37
C SER A 277 12.29 9.48 -24.16
N SER A 278 12.69 8.82 -25.25
CA SER A 278 13.44 7.56 -25.16
C SER A 278 14.84 7.78 -24.58
N MET A 279 15.50 8.89 -24.94
CA MET A 279 16.82 9.31 -24.45
C MET A 279 16.84 9.63 -22.96
N LYS A 280 15.81 10.34 -22.48
CA LYS A 280 15.64 10.61 -21.05
C LYS A 280 15.51 9.30 -20.26
N LYS A 281 14.70 8.37 -20.77
CA LYS A 281 14.50 7.04 -20.16
C LYS A 281 15.77 6.20 -20.19
N PHE A 282 16.57 6.31 -21.24
CA PHE A 282 17.89 5.67 -21.32
C PHE A 282 18.84 6.24 -20.27
N THR A 283 18.89 7.57 -20.13
CA THR A 283 19.73 8.24 -19.11
C THR A 283 19.31 7.84 -17.69
N GLU A 284 18.01 7.73 -17.42
CA GLU A 284 17.46 7.20 -16.16
C GLU A 284 17.89 5.75 -15.92
N PHE A 285 17.88 4.92 -16.96
CA PHE A 285 18.38 3.54 -16.91
C PHE A 285 19.89 3.49 -16.62
N MET A 286 20.71 4.34 -17.25
CA MET A 286 22.16 4.40 -16.99
C MET A 286 22.44 4.80 -15.54
N ASN A 287 21.76 5.84 -15.05
CA ASN A 287 21.89 6.28 -13.66
C ASN A 287 21.48 5.20 -12.66
N TRP A 288 20.43 4.43 -12.96
CA TRP A 288 20.08 3.26 -12.16
C TRP A 288 21.20 2.22 -12.16
N LYS A 289 21.77 1.92 -13.32
CA LYS A 289 22.78 0.86 -13.46
C LYS A 289 24.13 1.21 -12.82
N ASP A 290 24.57 2.47 -12.88
CA ASP A 290 25.84 2.95 -12.33
C ASP A 290 25.81 3.07 -10.80
N ASN A 291 24.63 3.29 -10.21
CA ASN A 291 24.44 3.36 -8.75
C ASN A 291 24.07 2.00 -8.12
N LYS A 292 24.24 0.90 -8.87
CA LYS A 292 23.84 -0.46 -8.47
C LYS A 292 24.66 -1.05 -7.29
N GLU A 293 25.70 -0.38 -6.82
CA GLU A 293 26.51 -0.84 -5.67
C GLU A 293 25.89 -0.62 -4.28
N SER A 294 24.59 -0.31 -4.13
CA SER A 294 23.98 -0.19 -2.78
C SER A 294 22.51 -0.59 -2.63
N LEU A 295 21.99 -1.54 -3.42
CA LEU A 295 20.63 -2.05 -3.22
C LEU A 295 20.64 -3.58 -3.23
N GLU A 296 20.73 -4.17 -2.03
CA GLU A 296 20.16 -5.50 -1.77
C GLU A 296 18.70 -5.49 -2.27
N GLU A 297 18.24 -6.57 -2.91
CA GLU A 297 16.88 -6.68 -3.45
C GLU A 297 15.84 -6.28 -2.38
N ASP A 298 15.18 -5.12 -2.53
CA ASP A 298 14.09 -4.72 -1.64
C ASP A 298 12.94 -5.74 -1.81
N PHE A 299 12.73 -6.63 -0.83
CA PHE A 299 11.64 -7.62 -0.82
C PHE A 299 10.28 -6.98 -1.11
N VAL A 300 9.62 -7.41 -2.20
CA VAL A 300 8.25 -6.98 -2.56
C VAL A 300 7.27 -8.12 -2.27
N PRO A 301 6.40 -8.01 -1.25
CA PRO A 301 5.44 -9.07 -0.95
C PRO A 301 4.36 -9.18 -2.04
N SER A 302 3.85 -10.39 -2.27
CA SER A 302 2.66 -10.62 -3.09
C SER A 302 1.33 -10.40 -2.36
N PHE A 303 1.41 -10.04 -1.07
CA PHE A 303 0.31 -9.62 -0.20
C PHE A 303 0.36 -8.09 0.07
N ASP A 304 -0.47 -7.59 0.99
CA ASP A 304 -0.57 -6.16 1.32
C ASP A 304 0.81 -5.48 1.48
N THR A 305 1.10 -4.49 0.63
CA THR A 305 2.40 -3.83 0.58
C THR A 305 2.72 -3.02 1.82
N ARG A 306 1.72 -2.65 2.65
CA ARG A 306 1.96 -2.00 3.95
C ARG A 306 2.66 -2.91 4.95
N LEU A 307 2.61 -4.22 4.72
CA LEU A 307 3.30 -5.23 5.52
C LEU A 307 4.74 -5.50 5.06
N SER A 308 5.20 -4.94 3.93
CA SER A 308 6.58 -5.15 3.45
C SER A 308 7.62 -4.67 4.47
N LEU A 309 7.35 -3.54 5.10
CA LEU A 309 8.22 -2.89 6.09
C LEU A 309 7.98 -3.37 7.53
N LYS A 310 7.07 -4.32 7.75
CA LYS A 310 6.70 -4.78 9.10
C LYS A 310 7.54 -5.99 9.49
N ASP A 311 8.10 -5.99 10.69
CA ASP A 311 8.79 -7.16 11.21
C ASP A 311 7.85 -8.36 11.32
N ARG A 312 8.35 -9.54 10.93
CA ARG A 312 7.58 -10.79 11.01
C ARG A 312 7.41 -11.26 12.44
N GLN A 313 8.39 -10.99 13.30
CA GLN A 313 8.35 -11.34 14.72
C GLN A 313 8.44 -10.10 15.58
N ILE A 314 7.39 -9.80 16.34
CA ILE A 314 7.34 -8.65 17.25
C ILE A 314 6.92 -9.11 18.65
N ILE A 315 7.65 -8.67 19.67
CA ILE A 315 7.22 -8.74 21.08
C ILE A 315 6.88 -7.33 21.54
N TYR A 316 5.61 -7.12 21.86
CA TYR A 316 5.13 -5.91 22.52
C TYR A 316 5.21 -6.10 24.04
N PHE A 317 5.98 -5.26 24.72
CA PHE A 317 6.20 -5.37 26.16
C PHE A 317 6.15 -4.01 26.86
N GLY A 318 6.03 -4.04 28.18
CA GLY A 318 5.91 -2.86 29.04
C GLY A 318 4.92 -3.09 30.17
N ALA A 319 4.70 -2.05 30.96
CA ALA A 319 3.88 -2.11 32.16
C ALA A 319 2.39 -2.47 31.88
N PRO A 320 1.64 -2.96 32.88
CA PRO A 320 0.20 -3.19 32.72
C PRO A 320 -0.55 -1.89 32.46
N GLY A 321 -1.50 -1.92 31.53
CA GLY A 321 -2.34 -0.76 31.22
C GLY A 321 -1.73 0.29 30.27
N THR A 322 -0.59 0.02 29.63
CA THR A 322 0.06 0.91 28.64
C THR A 322 -0.52 0.81 27.22
N GLY A 323 -1.54 -0.02 27.01
CA GLY A 323 -2.26 -0.10 25.73
C GLY A 323 -1.70 -1.10 24.70
N LYS A 324 -0.76 -1.98 25.09
CA LYS A 324 -0.16 -3.01 24.21
C LYS A 324 -1.18 -3.81 23.39
N SER A 325 -2.11 -4.49 24.08
CA SER A 325 -3.14 -5.32 23.42
C SER A 325 -4.12 -4.48 22.60
N TYR A 326 -4.37 -3.22 22.98
CA TYR A 326 -5.22 -2.31 22.21
C TYR A 326 -4.56 -1.91 20.89
N PHE A 327 -3.28 -1.52 20.93
CA PHE A 327 -2.48 -1.19 19.75
C PHE A 327 -2.41 -2.39 18.79
N LEU A 328 -2.07 -3.57 19.30
CA LEU A 328 -2.01 -4.80 18.53
C LEU A 328 -3.37 -5.11 17.87
N ASN A 329 -4.47 -4.99 18.61
CA ASN A 329 -5.82 -5.20 18.07
C ASN A 329 -6.19 -4.23 16.95
N LYS A 330 -5.73 -2.97 17.03
CA LYS A 330 -5.95 -1.99 15.98
C LYS A 330 -5.11 -2.31 14.74
N GLU A 331 -3.81 -2.53 14.90
CA GLU A 331 -2.91 -2.82 13.77
C GLU A 331 -3.34 -4.08 13.02
N LYS A 332 -3.73 -5.15 13.73
CA LYS A 332 -4.14 -6.39 13.06
C LYS A 332 -5.40 -6.21 12.19
N GLU A 333 -6.35 -5.39 12.64
CA GLU A 333 -7.60 -5.13 11.92
C GLU A 333 -7.37 -4.26 10.68
N GLU A 334 -6.36 -3.40 10.71
CA GLU A 334 -5.98 -2.54 9.59
C GLU A 334 -5.17 -3.27 8.50
N LEU A 335 -4.42 -4.32 8.88
CA LEU A 335 -3.40 -4.95 8.05
C LEU A 335 -3.71 -6.39 7.62
N PHE A 336 -4.56 -7.13 8.33
CA PHE A 336 -4.84 -8.55 8.05
C PHE A 336 -6.33 -8.83 7.89
N ALA A 337 -6.66 -9.78 7.01
CA ALA A 337 -8.02 -10.31 6.91
C ALA A 337 -8.38 -11.06 8.20
N LYS A 338 -9.64 -10.93 8.66
CA LYS A 338 -10.09 -11.45 9.97
C LYS A 338 -9.90 -12.97 10.10
N GLU A 339 -10.12 -13.70 9.01
CA GLU A 339 -9.97 -15.15 8.88
C GLU A 339 -8.51 -15.63 8.85
N ASN A 340 -7.57 -14.72 8.58
CA ASN A 340 -6.13 -14.99 8.53
C ASN A 340 -5.44 -14.70 9.86
N ILE A 341 -6.19 -14.34 10.90
CA ILE A 341 -5.67 -14.06 12.23
C ILE A 341 -6.03 -15.20 13.17
N GLU A 342 -5.01 -15.80 13.78
CA GLU A 342 -5.15 -16.77 14.87
C GLU A 342 -4.61 -16.16 16.16
N ARG A 343 -5.23 -16.44 17.31
CA ARG A 343 -4.78 -15.92 18.61
C ARG A 343 -4.75 -17.04 19.65
N VAL A 344 -3.63 -17.16 20.35
CA VAL A 344 -3.43 -18.10 21.45
C VAL A 344 -2.90 -17.35 22.68
N THR A 345 -3.21 -17.84 23.88
CA THR A 345 -2.65 -17.33 25.13
C THR A 345 -1.77 -18.39 25.77
N PHE A 346 -0.52 -18.03 26.07
CA PHE A 346 0.41 -18.94 26.71
C PHE A 346 0.12 -19.02 28.21
N HIS A 347 0.20 -20.25 28.72
CA HIS A 347 0.00 -20.58 30.12
C HIS A 347 1.12 -21.51 30.60
N PRO A 348 1.37 -21.64 31.92
CA PRO A 348 2.51 -22.40 32.44
C PRO A 348 2.61 -23.85 31.93
N ASN A 349 1.47 -24.50 31.69
CA ASN A 349 1.40 -25.87 31.19
C ASN A 349 1.30 -25.98 29.65
N MET A 350 1.65 -24.93 28.91
CA MET A 350 1.61 -24.96 27.44
C MET A 350 2.67 -25.95 26.94
N THR A 351 2.30 -26.81 26.00
CA THR A 351 3.17 -27.86 25.46
C THR A 351 3.38 -27.69 23.96
N TYR A 352 4.46 -28.28 23.44
CA TYR A 352 4.70 -28.40 21.99
C TYR A 352 3.46 -28.97 21.26
N GLY A 353 2.83 -29.99 21.84
CA GLY A 353 1.65 -30.62 21.25
C GLY A 353 0.40 -29.74 21.16
N GLN A 354 0.28 -28.71 22.01
CA GLN A 354 -0.82 -27.75 21.94
C GLN A 354 -0.54 -26.61 20.97
N PHE A 355 0.73 -26.20 20.83
CA PHE A 355 1.11 -25.05 20.01
C PHE A 355 1.45 -25.43 18.57
N VAL A 356 2.19 -26.52 18.38
CA VAL A 356 2.61 -27.07 17.09
C VAL A 356 1.66 -28.18 16.65
N GLY A 357 1.50 -29.22 17.46
CA GLY A 357 0.53 -30.28 17.19
C GLY A 357 0.97 -31.64 17.74
N VAL A 358 0.01 -32.54 17.85
CA VAL A 358 0.23 -33.88 18.41
C VAL A 358 -0.86 -34.86 17.94
N PHE A 359 -0.51 -36.15 17.88
CA PHE A 359 -1.51 -37.20 17.77
C PHE A 359 -2.33 -37.32 19.05
N LYS A 360 -3.66 -37.33 18.90
CA LYS A 360 -4.59 -37.55 19.99
C LYS A 360 -5.46 -38.77 19.70
N PRO A 361 -5.88 -39.52 20.73
CA PRO A 361 -6.89 -40.55 20.58
C PRO A 361 -8.24 -39.90 20.25
N PHE A 362 -8.93 -40.42 19.25
CA PHE A 362 -10.28 -40.05 18.86
C PHE A 362 -11.19 -41.28 18.88
N PRO A 363 -12.39 -41.18 19.47
CA PRO A 363 -13.35 -42.27 19.42
C PRO A 363 -13.86 -42.46 17.99
N ASP A 364 -13.88 -43.70 17.53
CA ASP A 364 -14.48 -44.13 16.28
C ASP A 364 -15.39 -45.34 16.54
N GLY A 365 -16.66 -45.06 16.86
CA GLY A 365 -17.59 -46.06 17.38
C GLY A 365 -17.08 -46.69 18.67
N ASN A 366 -16.80 -48.00 18.63
CA ASN A 366 -16.25 -48.76 19.77
C ASN A 366 -14.72 -48.86 19.75
N ASN A 367 -14.04 -48.29 18.75
CA ASN A 367 -12.59 -48.32 18.62
C ASN A 367 -11.96 -46.96 18.95
N ILE A 368 -10.67 -46.96 19.27
CA ILE A 368 -9.86 -45.74 19.39
C ILE A 368 -8.99 -45.65 18.15
N THR A 369 -9.11 -44.54 17.43
CA THR A 369 -8.19 -44.18 16.34
C THR A 369 -7.29 -43.04 16.80
N TYR A 370 -6.15 -42.85 16.14
CA TYR A 370 -5.28 -41.71 16.40
C TYR A 370 -5.38 -40.71 15.26
N ARG A 371 -5.57 -39.44 15.59
CA ARG A 371 -5.63 -38.35 14.63
C ARG A 371 -4.65 -37.26 15.02
N TYR A 372 -3.90 -36.77 14.04
CA TYR A 372 -3.05 -35.61 14.25
C TYR A 372 -3.92 -34.37 14.46
N THR A 373 -3.69 -33.66 15.56
CA THR A 373 -4.36 -32.39 15.87
C THR A 373 -3.34 -31.27 15.71
N PRO A 374 -3.38 -30.48 14.62
CA PRO A 374 -2.46 -29.36 14.43
C PRO A 374 -2.76 -28.25 15.44
N GLY A 375 -1.72 -27.71 16.05
CA GLY A 375 -1.80 -26.53 16.93
C GLY A 375 -1.86 -25.21 16.13
N PRO A 376 -2.09 -24.08 16.81
CA PRO A 376 -2.24 -22.77 16.18
C PRO A 376 -1.09 -22.39 15.24
N LEU A 377 0.16 -22.72 15.58
CA LEU A 377 1.31 -22.41 14.73
C LEU A 377 1.26 -23.20 13.42
N THR A 378 1.06 -24.51 13.49
CA THR A 378 1.00 -25.37 12.30
C THR A 378 -0.20 -25.02 11.41
N GLN A 379 -1.35 -24.69 12.01
CA GLN A 379 -2.52 -24.24 11.25
C GLN A 379 -2.21 -22.97 10.44
N GLN A 380 -1.62 -21.94 11.06
CA GLN A 380 -1.28 -20.70 10.37
C GLN A 380 -0.14 -20.90 9.35
N LEU A 381 0.85 -21.73 9.68
CA LEU A 381 1.95 -22.08 8.78
C LEU A 381 1.44 -22.73 7.49
N VAL A 382 0.54 -23.72 7.61
CA VAL A 382 -0.03 -24.39 6.43
C VAL A 382 -0.82 -23.42 5.58
N LYS A 383 -1.64 -22.55 6.17
CA LYS A 383 -2.37 -21.53 5.41
C LYS A 383 -1.41 -20.59 4.65
N ALA A 384 -0.35 -20.13 5.32
CA ALA A 384 0.65 -19.25 4.73
C ALA A 384 1.41 -19.91 3.57
N LEU A 385 1.79 -21.18 3.70
CA LEU A 385 2.48 -21.92 2.64
C LEU A 385 1.57 -22.22 1.43
N LEU A 386 0.27 -22.43 1.65
CA LEU A 386 -0.69 -22.66 0.56
C LEU A 386 -1.01 -21.36 -0.20
N HIS A 387 -1.10 -20.24 0.52
CA HIS A 387 -1.58 -18.96 -0.02
C HIS A 387 -0.52 -17.86 0.12
N PRO A 388 0.54 -17.87 -0.73
CA PRO A 388 1.63 -16.89 -0.65
C PRO A 388 1.15 -15.44 -0.83
N ASP A 389 0.07 -15.22 -1.58
CA ASP A 389 -0.51 -13.89 -1.87
C ASP A 389 -1.36 -13.31 -0.72
N SER A 390 -1.42 -14.00 0.42
CA SER A 390 -2.14 -13.55 1.60
C SER A 390 -1.23 -13.57 2.83
N ALA A 391 -1.36 -12.55 3.68
CA ALA A 391 -0.65 -12.48 4.93
C ALA A 391 -1.44 -13.16 6.06
N TYR A 392 -0.72 -13.88 6.93
CA TYR A 392 -1.27 -14.61 8.07
C TYR A 392 -0.61 -14.16 9.36
N LEU A 393 -1.42 -13.93 10.40
CA LEU A 393 -0.95 -13.46 11.69
C LEU A 393 -1.27 -14.50 12.78
N LEU A 394 -0.26 -14.87 13.55
CA LEU A 394 -0.40 -15.61 14.80
C LEU A 394 -0.10 -14.68 15.97
N ILE A 395 -1.10 -14.45 16.82
CA ILE A 395 -0.95 -13.63 18.03
C ILE A 395 -0.72 -14.55 19.22
N ILE A 396 0.37 -14.33 19.96
CA ILE A 396 0.71 -15.04 21.19
C ILE A 396 0.59 -14.07 22.38
N GLU A 397 -0.49 -14.18 23.13
CA GLU A 397 -0.62 -13.43 24.38
C GLU A 397 0.21 -14.08 25.49
N GLU A 398 0.82 -13.25 26.34
CA GLU A 398 1.54 -13.70 27.54
C GLU A 398 2.68 -14.68 27.24
N LEU A 399 3.46 -14.40 26.21
CA LEU A 399 4.51 -15.29 25.68
C LEU A 399 5.45 -15.84 26.77
N ASN A 400 5.80 -14.99 27.74
CA ASN A 400 6.73 -15.30 28.81
C ASN A 400 6.12 -16.12 29.97
N ARG A 401 4.83 -16.50 29.92
CA ARG A 401 4.20 -17.39 30.91
C ARG A 401 4.44 -18.88 30.66
N ALA A 402 5.00 -19.25 29.51
CA ALA A 402 5.37 -20.62 29.20
C ALA A 402 6.89 -20.75 28.97
N ASN A 403 7.40 -21.98 29.06
CA ASN A 403 8.75 -22.28 28.61
C ASN A 403 8.80 -22.25 27.08
N VAL A 404 9.10 -21.09 26.52
CA VAL A 404 9.06 -20.86 25.06
C VAL A 404 9.98 -21.78 24.27
N ALA A 405 11.14 -22.15 24.80
CA ALA A 405 12.06 -23.08 24.15
C ALA A 405 11.44 -24.47 24.01
N PHE A 406 10.78 -24.95 25.07
CA PHE A 406 10.07 -26.22 25.06
C PHE A 406 8.81 -26.19 24.16
N VAL A 407 8.07 -25.08 24.17
CA VAL A 407 6.83 -24.94 23.39
C VAL A 407 7.12 -24.86 21.88
N PHE A 408 8.18 -24.17 21.46
CA PHE A 408 8.54 -24.07 20.04
C PHE A 408 9.34 -25.30 19.54
N GLY A 409 10.08 -25.99 20.41
CA GLY A 409 10.86 -27.18 20.02
C GLY A 409 11.84 -26.86 18.89
N GLU A 410 11.87 -27.70 17.85
CA GLU A 410 12.76 -27.52 16.69
C GLU A 410 12.38 -26.32 15.82
N ILE A 411 11.09 -25.92 15.82
CA ILE A 411 10.61 -24.74 15.07
C ILE A 411 11.24 -23.44 15.60
N PHE A 412 11.83 -23.47 16.80
CA PHE A 412 12.64 -22.39 17.34
C PHE A 412 13.70 -21.86 16.34
N GLN A 413 14.33 -22.76 15.57
CA GLN A 413 15.35 -22.39 14.58
C GLN A 413 14.75 -21.63 13.39
N LEU A 414 13.50 -21.90 13.02
CA LEU A 414 12.82 -21.25 11.89
C LEU A 414 12.46 -19.78 12.17
N LEU A 415 12.69 -19.30 13.39
CA LEU A 415 12.48 -17.90 13.72
C LEU A 415 13.62 -16.99 13.23
N ASP A 416 14.80 -17.53 12.91
CA ASP A 416 15.86 -16.75 12.25
C ASP A 416 15.41 -16.40 10.82
N ARG A 417 15.29 -15.10 10.52
CA ARG A 417 14.81 -14.57 9.24
C ARG A 417 15.96 -14.09 8.35
N ASP A 418 15.90 -14.47 7.08
CA ASP A 418 16.77 -13.89 6.04
C ASP A 418 16.25 -12.52 5.58
N ILE A 419 16.95 -11.91 4.63
CA ILE A 419 16.61 -10.60 4.05
C ILE A 419 15.24 -10.58 3.33
N ASN A 420 14.78 -11.74 2.87
CA ASN A 420 13.46 -11.92 2.25
C ASN A 420 12.37 -12.22 3.28
N PHE A 421 12.69 -12.14 4.57
CA PHE A 421 11.81 -12.46 5.68
C PHE A 421 11.36 -13.92 5.73
N GLU A 422 12.08 -14.83 5.08
CA GLU A 422 11.85 -16.27 5.17
C GLU A 422 12.75 -16.89 6.23
N SER A 423 12.51 -18.13 6.62
CA SER A 423 13.43 -18.82 7.53
C SER A 423 14.79 -19.01 6.85
N GLU A 424 15.86 -18.51 7.47
CA GLU A 424 17.22 -18.63 6.94
C GLU A 424 17.70 -20.09 6.97
N TYR A 425 17.36 -20.82 8.04
CA TYR A 425 17.78 -22.20 8.25
C TYR A 425 16.58 -23.15 8.23
N PRO A 426 16.32 -23.87 7.14
CA PRO A 426 15.24 -24.87 7.07
C PRO A 426 15.49 -26.04 8.04
N ILE A 427 14.42 -26.66 8.54
CA ILE A 427 14.49 -27.86 9.38
C ILE A 427 13.88 -29.07 8.69
N HIS A 428 14.26 -30.27 9.13
CA HIS A 428 13.63 -31.50 8.66
C HIS A 428 12.15 -31.55 9.07
N ILE A 429 11.29 -32.04 8.17
CA ILE A 429 9.87 -32.24 8.48
C ILE A 429 9.72 -33.57 9.22
N GLY A 430 9.36 -33.51 10.51
CA GLY A 430 9.07 -34.69 11.32
C GLY A 430 7.96 -35.56 10.73
N GLN A 431 8.01 -36.87 11.00
CA GLN A 431 7.07 -37.86 10.44
C GLN A 431 5.60 -37.55 10.77
N ASP A 432 5.35 -36.95 11.94
CA ASP A 432 4.03 -36.55 12.41
C ASP A 432 3.46 -35.38 11.60
N ILE A 433 4.27 -34.34 11.35
CA ILE A 433 3.92 -33.21 10.49
C ILE A 433 3.78 -33.67 9.04
N GLN A 434 4.68 -34.52 8.55
CA GLN A 434 4.59 -35.08 7.20
C GLN A 434 3.30 -35.88 7.02
N TYR A 435 2.95 -36.74 7.99
CA TYR A 435 1.68 -37.46 7.98
C TYR A 435 0.48 -36.50 7.94
N TYR A 436 0.54 -35.40 8.69
CA TYR A 436 -0.49 -34.37 8.65
C TYR A 436 -0.62 -33.74 7.26
N PHE A 437 0.50 -33.37 6.64
CA PHE A 437 0.51 -32.80 5.29
C PHE A 437 -0.09 -33.77 4.28
N ASP A 438 0.35 -35.02 4.26
CA ASP A 438 -0.11 -36.00 3.28
C ASP A 438 -1.60 -36.30 3.44
N ASN A 439 -2.08 -36.53 4.67
CA ASN A 439 -3.42 -37.04 4.90
C ASN A 439 -4.49 -35.95 5.07
N TYR A 440 -4.12 -34.75 5.53
CA TYR A 440 -5.08 -33.69 5.86
C TYR A 440 -4.88 -32.39 5.08
N VAL A 441 -3.79 -32.24 4.34
CA VAL A 441 -3.53 -31.05 3.52
C VAL A 441 -3.52 -31.38 2.04
N TYR A 442 -2.58 -32.22 1.59
CA TYR A 442 -2.36 -32.54 0.18
C TYR A 442 -3.52 -33.30 -0.46
N ASN A 443 -4.18 -34.16 0.31
CA ASN A 443 -5.31 -34.96 -0.17
C ASN A 443 -6.67 -34.23 -0.07
N GLN A 444 -6.72 -32.97 0.35
CA GLN A 444 -7.97 -32.21 0.43
C GLN A 444 -8.37 -31.65 -0.94
N PRO A 445 -9.54 -32.01 -1.51
CA PRO A 445 -9.94 -31.55 -2.83
C PRO A 445 -10.01 -30.03 -2.95
N GLN A 446 -10.47 -29.33 -1.92
CA GLN A 446 -10.56 -27.87 -1.91
C GLN A 446 -9.21 -27.15 -1.89
N LEU A 447 -8.10 -27.83 -1.56
CA LEU A 447 -6.77 -27.24 -1.46
C LEU A 447 -5.86 -27.57 -2.65
N GLN A 448 -6.24 -28.50 -3.53
CA GLN A 448 -5.41 -29.02 -4.61
C GLN A 448 -4.74 -27.93 -5.47
N SER A 449 -5.45 -26.84 -5.79
CA SER A 449 -4.91 -25.73 -6.58
C SER A 449 -3.78 -24.96 -5.89
N TYR A 450 -3.62 -25.09 -4.59
CA TYR A 450 -2.65 -24.37 -3.76
C TYR A 450 -1.55 -25.28 -3.21
N VAL A 451 -1.75 -26.60 -3.23
CA VAL A 451 -0.79 -27.59 -2.74
C VAL A 451 0.55 -27.50 -3.48
N SER A 452 0.54 -27.12 -4.77
CA SER A 452 1.76 -26.89 -5.54
C SER A 452 2.66 -25.84 -4.91
N ASN A 453 2.08 -24.72 -4.44
CA ASN A 453 2.83 -23.62 -3.81
C ASN A 453 3.60 -24.12 -2.58
N MET A 454 2.91 -24.85 -1.70
CA MET A 454 3.50 -25.40 -0.48
C MET A 454 4.60 -26.43 -0.79
N LYS A 455 4.37 -27.34 -1.74
CA LYS A 455 5.35 -28.37 -2.13
C LYS A 455 6.58 -27.75 -2.79
N GLU A 456 6.38 -26.80 -3.69
CA GLU A 456 7.46 -26.06 -4.34
C GLU A 456 8.31 -25.35 -3.29
N LYS A 457 7.68 -24.65 -2.33
CA LYS A 457 8.40 -23.93 -1.28
C LYS A 457 9.24 -24.83 -0.38
N ILE A 458 8.67 -25.95 0.07
CA ILE A 458 9.36 -26.94 0.89
C ILE A 458 10.51 -27.59 0.11
N SER A 459 10.30 -27.87 -1.18
CA SER A 459 11.34 -28.45 -2.04
C SER A 459 12.47 -27.47 -2.32
N GLU A 460 12.15 -26.21 -2.62
CA GLU A 460 13.10 -25.13 -2.87
C GLU A 460 14.05 -24.95 -1.67
N LYS A 461 13.48 -24.89 -0.46
CA LYS A 461 14.24 -24.72 0.78
C LYS A 461 14.78 -26.03 1.35
N SER A 462 14.51 -27.17 0.72
CA SER A 462 14.94 -28.50 1.20
C SER A 462 14.51 -28.81 2.65
N GLY A 463 13.34 -28.32 3.08
CA GLY A 463 12.85 -28.50 4.45
C GLY A 463 11.67 -27.61 4.81
N LEU A 464 11.23 -27.69 6.07
CA LEU A 464 10.22 -26.81 6.62
C LEU A 464 10.82 -25.43 6.82
N VAL A 465 10.09 -24.41 6.38
CA VAL A 465 10.37 -23.00 6.64
C VAL A 465 9.08 -22.31 7.06
N LEU A 466 9.18 -21.30 7.90
CA LEU A 466 8.15 -20.29 8.02
C LEU A 466 8.33 -19.28 6.86
N PRO A 467 7.31 -19.08 6.01
CA PRO A 467 7.39 -18.22 4.82
C PRO A 467 7.27 -16.72 5.17
N ALA A 468 7.64 -15.86 4.22
CA ALA A 468 7.63 -14.41 4.39
C ALA A 468 6.25 -13.79 4.65
N ASN A 469 5.17 -14.49 4.34
CA ASN A 469 3.80 -14.04 4.60
C ASN A 469 3.24 -14.48 5.97
N LEU A 470 4.04 -15.14 6.82
CA LEU A 470 3.65 -15.52 8.18
C LEU A 470 4.25 -14.58 9.24
N PHE A 471 3.36 -13.91 9.95
CA PHE A 471 3.67 -12.98 11.03
C PHE A 471 3.35 -13.64 12.38
N ILE A 472 4.22 -13.45 13.36
CA ILE A 472 4.05 -13.91 14.73
C ILE A 472 4.25 -12.71 15.67
N TRP A 473 3.16 -12.22 16.22
CA TRP A 473 3.20 -11.07 17.14
C TRP A 473 2.83 -11.52 18.54
N ALA A 474 3.54 -11.03 19.53
CA ALA A 474 3.40 -11.48 20.90
C ALA A 474 3.26 -10.32 21.87
N THR A 475 2.59 -10.57 22.99
CA THR A 475 2.58 -9.66 24.14
C THR A 475 3.34 -10.29 25.30
N MET A 476 4.04 -9.46 26.07
CA MET A 476 4.67 -9.85 27.32
C MET A 476 4.31 -8.86 28.42
N ASN A 477 3.87 -9.39 29.55
CA ASN A 477 3.93 -8.66 30.82
C ASN A 477 5.21 -9.10 31.50
N SER A 478 6.24 -8.26 31.49
CA SER A 478 7.59 -8.59 31.98
C SER A 478 7.71 -8.66 33.51
N SER A 479 6.64 -8.34 34.23
CA SER A 479 6.66 -8.17 35.69
C SER A 479 5.70 -9.05 36.49
N ASP A 480 4.81 -9.79 35.82
CA ASP A 480 3.90 -10.73 36.45
C ASP A 480 4.64 -11.84 37.20
N GLN A 481 4.05 -12.33 38.29
CA GLN A 481 4.58 -13.50 38.99
C GLN A 481 4.33 -14.77 38.17
N GLY A 482 5.33 -15.66 38.08
CA GLY A 482 5.24 -16.91 37.32
C GLY A 482 5.71 -16.84 35.87
N ILE A 483 6.44 -15.78 35.51
CA ILE A 483 7.13 -15.67 34.22
C ILE A 483 8.31 -16.64 34.16
N THR A 484 8.45 -17.31 33.03
CA THR A 484 9.65 -18.10 32.71
C THR A 484 10.71 -17.18 32.09
N PRO A 485 11.97 -17.19 32.58
CA PRO A 485 13.05 -16.44 31.94
C PRO A 485 13.21 -16.88 30.49
N MET A 486 13.17 -15.91 29.57
CA MET A 486 13.40 -16.18 28.16
C MET A 486 14.89 -16.05 27.84
N ASP A 487 15.43 -17.06 27.18
CA ASP A 487 16.81 -17.06 26.72
C ASP A 487 17.08 -15.89 25.76
N THR A 488 18.25 -15.28 25.89
CA THR A 488 18.85 -14.35 24.94
C THR A 488 18.80 -14.84 23.49
N ALA A 489 19.04 -16.14 23.26
CA ALA A 489 18.95 -16.74 21.94
C ALA A 489 17.52 -16.65 21.39
N PHE A 490 16.50 -16.77 22.24
CA PHE A 490 15.12 -16.56 21.80
C PHE A 490 14.87 -15.08 21.52
N LYS A 491 15.24 -14.20 22.45
CA LYS A 491 14.98 -12.75 22.34
C LYS A 491 15.57 -12.10 21.09
N ARG A 492 16.74 -12.53 20.60
CA ARG A 492 17.39 -11.94 19.41
C ARG A 492 16.63 -12.16 18.10
N ARG A 493 15.68 -13.11 18.07
CA ARG A 493 14.87 -13.49 16.90
C ARG A 493 13.56 -12.71 16.78
N TRP A 494 13.39 -11.71 17.64
CA TRP A 494 12.19 -10.90 17.72
C TRP A 494 12.58 -9.44 17.76
N ASN A 495 11.86 -8.62 17.00
CA ASN A 495 11.87 -7.20 17.26
C ASN A 495 11.13 -6.92 18.58
N GLN A 496 11.70 -6.11 19.44
CA GLN A 496 11.13 -5.79 20.75
C GLN A 496 10.61 -4.35 20.74
N GLN A 497 9.31 -4.20 20.91
CA GLN A 497 8.66 -2.89 20.93
C GLN A 497 8.16 -2.56 22.33
N TYR A 498 8.80 -1.57 22.94
CA TYR A 498 8.49 -1.10 24.28
C TYR A 498 7.30 -0.13 24.28
N PHE A 499 6.41 -0.28 25.27
CA PHE A 499 5.32 0.65 25.55
C PHE A 499 5.58 1.38 26.86
N GLY A 500 5.92 2.67 26.75
CA GLY A 500 6.18 3.52 27.90
C GLY A 500 4.95 3.72 28.79
N VAL A 501 5.18 3.91 30.08
CA VAL A 501 4.14 4.02 31.12
C VAL A 501 3.15 5.17 30.90
N ASP A 502 3.52 6.18 30.11
CA ASP A 502 2.68 7.34 29.80
C ASP A 502 2.29 7.43 28.31
N GLN A 503 2.78 6.51 27.47
CA GLN A 503 2.66 6.60 26.01
C GLN A 503 1.20 6.63 25.52
N SER A 504 0.29 5.93 26.21
CA SER A 504 -1.12 5.87 25.85
C SER A 504 -1.98 6.95 26.52
N TYR A 505 -1.38 7.89 27.26
CA TYR A 505 -2.13 8.95 27.92
C TYR A 505 -2.55 10.01 26.91
N ASN A 506 -3.83 10.38 26.93
CA ASN A 506 -4.38 11.48 26.14
C ASN A 506 -5.16 12.41 27.05
N ARG A 507 -4.67 13.63 27.24
CA ARG A 507 -5.30 14.63 28.12
C ARG A 507 -6.77 14.90 27.77
N ASN A 508 -7.10 15.02 26.49
CA ASN A 508 -8.48 15.33 26.04
C ASN A 508 -9.49 14.22 26.39
N ASP A 509 -9.01 12.98 26.48
CA ASP A 509 -9.85 11.85 26.89
C ASP A 509 -9.95 11.76 28.41
N PHE A 510 -8.82 11.90 29.10
CA PHE A 510 -8.74 11.73 30.55
C PHE A 510 -9.37 12.89 31.33
N ASP A 511 -9.38 14.10 30.79
CA ASP A 511 -10.07 15.26 31.38
C ASP A 511 -11.61 15.07 31.43
N LYS A 512 -12.15 14.14 30.64
CA LYS A 512 -13.59 13.80 30.61
C LYS A 512 -13.99 12.67 31.56
N TYR A 513 -13.02 11.91 32.07
CA TYR A 513 -13.30 10.80 32.97
C TYR A 513 -13.65 11.30 34.36
N SER A 514 -14.41 10.49 35.10
CA SER A 514 -14.71 10.81 36.50
C SER A 514 -13.44 10.82 37.34
N LYS A 515 -13.54 11.45 38.51
CA LYS A 515 -12.43 11.59 39.45
C LYS A 515 -12.60 10.66 40.65
N ILE A 516 -11.49 10.32 41.29
CA ILE A 516 -11.46 9.49 42.49
C ILE A 516 -11.82 10.37 43.68
N LYS A 517 -12.76 9.89 44.51
CA LYS A 517 -13.12 10.54 45.78
C LYS A 517 -12.09 10.24 46.84
N VAL A 518 -11.66 11.29 47.53
CA VAL A 518 -10.62 11.23 48.56
C VAL A 518 -11.05 12.07 49.76
N SER A 519 -11.26 11.41 50.90
CA SER A 519 -11.70 12.11 52.11
C SER A 519 -10.56 12.88 52.79
N LYS A 520 -10.88 14.07 53.31
CA LYS A 520 -9.97 14.92 54.12
C LYS A 520 -8.60 15.20 53.47
N SER A 521 -8.61 15.43 52.16
CA SER A 521 -7.40 15.48 51.33
C SER A 521 -7.08 16.85 50.74
N SER A 522 -7.99 17.83 50.86
CA SER A 522 -7.74 19.23 50.48
C SER A 522 -6.97 19.99 51.56
N ILE A 523 -6.40 21.15 51.20
CA ILE A 523 -5.73 22.10 52.10
C ILE A 523 -6.62 22.47 53.30
N ASP A 524 -7.95 22.42 53.12
CA ASP A 524 -8.95 22.83 54.10
C ASP A 524 -9.55 21.64 54.90
N GLY A 525 -9.08 20.40 54.67
CA GLY A 525 -9.55 19.21 55.37
C GLY A 525 -10.92 18.67 54.94
N HIS A 526 -11.43 19.13 53.80
CA HIS A 526 -12.68 18.67 53.18
C HIS A 526 -12.45 17.46 52.25
N ASP A 527 -13.55 16.82 51.87
CA ASP A 527 -13.54 15.79 50.83
C ASP A 527 -13.19 16.43 49.48
N GLY A 528 -12.51 15.66 48.64
CA GLY A 528 -12.00 16.14 47.36
C GLY A 528 -12.06 15.11 46.24
N LEU A 529 -11.77 15.58 45.04
CA LEU A 529 -11.69 14.81 43.81
C LEU A 529 -10.30 14.92 43.20
N ILE A 530 -9.70 13.78 42.86
CA ILE A 530 -8.40 13.71 42.18
C ILE A 530 -8.52 12.95 40.86
N SER A 531 -7.83 13.43 39.82
CA SER A 531 -7.73 12.72 38.55
C SER A 531 -7.01 11.39 38.75
N TRP A 532 -7.48 10.34 38.08
CA TRP A 532 -6.78 9.06 38.05
C TRP A 532 -5.33 9.22 37.53
N ASN A 533 -5.11 10.06 36.51
CA ASN A 533 -3.78 10.21 35.94
C ASN A 533 -2.79 10.85 36.92
N ASP A 534 -3.22 11.87 37.65
CA ASP A 534 -2.37 12.57 38.62
C ASP A 534 -1.99 11.62 39.77
N LEU A 535 -2.96 10.86 40.27
CA LEU A 535 -2.70 9.86 41.31
C LEU A 535 -1.81 8.72 40.81
N ARG A 536 -2.00 8.27 39.56
CA ARG A 536 -1.16 7.25 38.92
C ARG A 536 0.29 7.72 38.77
N GLN A 537 0.52 8.96 38.30
CA GLN A 537 1.86 9.52 38.16
C GLN A 537 2.56 9.65 39.51
N PHE A 538 1.85 10.11 40.54
CA PHE A 538 2.37 10.12 41.91
C PHE A 538 2.81 8.74 42.37
N ILE A 539 1.94 7.73 42.23
CA ILE A 539 2.24 6.35 42.62
C ILE A 539 3.47 5.85 41.85
N ASN A 540 3.53 6.08 40.54
CA ASN A 540 4.68 5.67 39.72
C ASN A 540 5.98 6.33 40.20
N SER A 541 5.97 7.63 40.52
CA SER A 541 7.13 8.33 41.09
C SER A 541 7.58 7.71 42.42
N GLN A 542 6.63 7.38 43.31
CA GLN A 542 6.97 6.69 44.57
C GLN A 542 7.55 5.30 44.34
N LEU A 543 6.99 4.51 43.41
CA LEU A 543 7.51 3.19 43.06
C LEU A 543 8.93 3.28 42.46
N THR A 544 9.19 4.26 41.60
CA THR A 544 10.52 4.52 41.02
C THR A 544 11.54 4.89 42.10
N LEU A 545 11.18 5.74 43.06
CA LEU A 545 12.05 6.06 44.21
C LEU A 545 12.39 4.83 45.07
N LEU A 546 11.52 3.83 45.06
CA LEU A 546 11.73 2.55 45.73
C LEU A 546 12.50 1.53 44.87
N ASN A 547 13.00 1.93 43.69
CA ASN A 547 13.66 1.08 42.70
C ASN A 547 12.79 -0.10 42.23
N VAL A 548 11.47 0.09 42.19
CA VAL A 548 10.56 -0.89 41.57
C VAL A 548 10.75 -0.85 40.06
N PRO A 549 10.90 -2.00 39.37
CA PRO A 549 11.07 -2.04 37.92
C PRO A 549 9.94 -1.35 37.17
N GLU A 550 10.25 -0.68 36.06
CA GLU A 550 9.28 0.11 35.27
C GLU A 550 8.08 -0.74 34.80
N ASP A 551 8.32 -2.01 34.51
CA ASP A 551 7.31 -2.97 34.08
C ASP A 551 6.25 -3.30 35.17
N LYS A 552 6.49 -2.93 36.44
CA LYS A 552 5.53 -3.00 37.56
C LYS A 552 4.76 -1.70 37.80
N LEU A 553 5.03 -0.67 37.00
CA LEU A 553 4.35 0.61 37.13
C LEU A 553 2.94 0.55 36.50
N LEU A 554 2.19 1.63 36.69
CA LEU A 554 0.81 1.73 36.26
C LEU A 554 0.71 2.52 34.96
N GLY A 555 0.22 1.87 33.90
CA GLY A 555 -0.17 2.55 32.67
C GLY A 555 -1.53 3.26 32.79
N PRO A 556 -1.87 4.17 31.86
CA PRO A 556 -3.06 5.02 31.95
C PRO A 556 -4.37 4.22 31.96
N TYR A 557 -4.39 3.08 31.26
CA TYR A 557 -5.54 2.19 31.16
C TYR A 557 -5.41 0.95 32.06
N PHE A 558 -4.64 1.03 33.15
CA PHE A 558 -4.65 -0.01 34.19
C PHE A 558 -6.08 -0.21 34.73
N LEU A 559 -6.82 0.88 34.87
CA LEU A 559 -8.28 0.87 34.97
C LEU A 559 -8.87 0.96 33.57
N SER A 560 -9.83 0.07 33.27
CA SER A 560 -10.44 0.02 31.93
C SER A 560 -11.24 1.29 31.63
N LYS A 561 -11.37 1.62 30.34
CA LYS A 561 -12.14 2.78 29.86
C LYS A 561 -13.56 2.84 30.45
N ASN A 562 -14.24 1.69 30.56
CA ASN A 562 -15.59 1.61 31.15
C ASN A 562 -15.62 2.01 32.62
N VAL A 563 -14.56 1.71 33.38
CA VAL A 563 -14.43 2.11 34.79
C VAL A 563 -14.09 3.59 34.89
N LEU A 564 -13.20 4.10 34.03
CA LEU A 564 -12.84 5.52 34.01
C LEU A 564 -14.02 6.43 33.62
N SER A 565 -14.88 5.98 32.71
CA SER A 565 -16.13 6.67 32.33
C SER A 565 -17.30 6.45 33.29
N SER A 566 -17.13 5.66 34.36
CA SER A 566 -18.19 5.42 35.35
C SER A 566 -18.26 6.54 36.38
N ASN A 567 -19.30 6.59 37.21
CA ASN A 567 -19.39 7.60 38.27
C ASN A 567 -18.25 7.48 39.31
N GLU A 568 -18.04 8.56 40.07
CA GLU A 568 -16.93 8.68 41.01
C GLU A 568 -16.89 7.56 42.06
N ASN A 569 -18.06 7.06 42.50
CA ASN A 569 -18.12 5.99 43.50
C ASN A 569 -17.63 4.65 42.93
N ILE A 570 -18.02 4.32 41.69
CA ILE A 570 -17.59 3.09 41.02
C ILE A 570 -16.09 3.17 40.73
N LEU A 571 -15.61 4.30 40.21
CA LEU A 571 -14.20 4.53 39.94
C LEU A 571 -13.36 4.41 41.23
N THR A 572 -13.78 5.05 42.31
CA THR A 572 -13.08 5.01 43.60
C THR A 572 -12.99 3.58 44.14
N LYS A 573 -14.09 2.82 44.11
CA LYS A 573 -14.08 1.40 44.50
C LYS A 573 -13.17 0.56 43.60
N ALA A 574 -13.13 0.83 42.31
CA ALA A 574 -12.25 0.12 41.39
C ALA A 574 -10.77 0.44 41.63
N PHE A 575 -10.43 1.70 41.92
CA PHE A 575 -9.10 2.09 42.36
C PHE A 575 -8.68 1.32 43.61
N MET A 576 -9.53 1.30 44.64
CA MET A 576 -9.25 0.56 45.88
C MET A 576 -9.06 -0.94 45.65
N ASN A 577 -9.98 -1.59 44.94
CA ASN A 577 -9.97 -3.04 44.79
C ASN A 577 -8.97 -3.56 43.75
N LYS A 578 -8.53 -2.74 42.80
CA LYS A 578 -7.60 -3.15 41.75
C LYS A 578 -6.21 -2.54 41.93
N VAL A 579 -6.13 -1.23 42.08
CA VAL A 579 -4.85 -0.51 42.13
C VAL A 579 -4.18 -0.73 43.49
N LEU A 580 -4.88 -0.45 44.61
CA LEU A 580 -4.28 -0.66 45.93
C LEU A 580 -3.95 -2.13 46.16
N MET A 581 -4.80 -3.06 45.69
CA MET A 581 -4.52 -4.50 45.76
C MET A 581 -3.26 -4.86 44.98
N TYR A 582 -3.12 -4.39 43.74
CA TYR A 582 -1.93 -4.63 42.92
C TYR A 582 -0.64 -4.07 43.55
N LEU A 583 -0.71 -2.85 44.08
CA LEU A 583 0.41 -2.25 44.80
C LEU A 583 0.78 -3.07 46.03
N PHE A 584 -0.22 -3.52 46.80
CA PHE A 584 -0.01 -4.28 48.02
C PHE A 584 0.55 -5.68 47.73
N ASP A 585 -0.01 -6.43 46.79
CA ASP A 585 0.34 -7.84 46.57
C ASP A 585 1.48 -8.06 45.58
N ASP A 586 1.73 -7.12 44.69
CA ASP A 586 2.73 -7.29 43.64
C ASP A 586 3.74 -6.15 43.51
N ALA A 587 3.32 -4.98 43.02
CA ALA A 587 4.28 -3.91 42.65
C ALA A 587 5.14 -3.42 43.81
N ALA A 588 4.54 -3.23 44.99
CA ALA A 588 5.24 -2.81 46.21
C ALA A 588 5.34 -3.93 47.25
N ARG A 589 5.22 -5.20 46.86
CA ARG A 589 5.22 -6.36 47.80
C ARG A 589 6.39 -6.34 48.78
N GLN A 590 7.59 -6.00 48.31
CA GLN A 590 8.82 -5.92 49.12
C GLN A 590 9.00 -4.55 49.81
N HIS A 591 8.16 -3.57 49.49
CA HIS A 591 8.28 -2.18 49.93
C HIS A 591 7.01 -1.61 50.56
N ARG A 592 6.06 -2.47 50.96
CA ARG A 592 4.77 -2.08 51.57
C ARG A 592 4.94 -1.07 52.70
N SER A 593 5.90 -1.31 53.59
CA SER A 593 6.19 -0.46 54.74
C SER A 593 6.84 0.87 54.39
N LYS A 594 7.40 0.99 53.19
CA LYS A 594 7.98 2.24 52.67
C LYS A 594 6.96 3.03 51.85
N LEU A 595 6.01 2.36 51.21
CA LEU A 595 4.96 2.99 50.40
C LEU A 595 3.74 3.41 51.21
N PHE A 596 3.29 2.59 52.18
CA PHE A 596 2.05 2.81 52.92
C PHE A 596 2.29 3.16 54.40
N GLU A 597 1.43 4.01 54.96
CA GLU A 597 1.41 4.37 56.38
C GLU A 597 0.35 3.56 57.15
N LEU A 598 0.65 2.28 57.42
CA LEU A 598 -0.24 1.34 58.12
C LEU A 598 0.40 0.80 59.40
N LYS A 599 -0.41 0.43 60.39
CA LYS A 599 0.08 -0.13 61.67
C LYS A 599 0.32 -1.64 61.58
N GLN A 600 -0.61 -2.40 61.01
CA GLN A 600 -0.56 -3.86 60.97
C GLN A 600 -0.20 -4.42 59.58
N MET A 601 -0.04 -3.56 58.58
CA MET A 601 0.27 -3.95 57.19
C MET A 601 -0.68 -5.02 56.68
N ARG A 602 -1.99 -4.80 56.87
CA ARG A 602 -3.07 -5.64 56.33
C ARG A 602 -3.76 -4.92 55.18
N PHE A 603 -4.19 -5.68 54.17
CA PHE A 603 -4.90 -5.10 53.03
C PHE A 603 -6.24 -4.46 53.46
N SER A 604 -6.98 -5.07 54.40
CA SER A 604 -8.21 -4.47 54.94
C SER A 604 -7.95 -3.11 55.63
N GLU A 605 -6.85 -3.01 56.38
CA GLU A 605 -6.44 -1.76 57.03
C GLU A 605 -6.05 -0.70 55.99
N LEU A 606 -5.45 -1.10 54.86
CA LEU A 606 -5.16 -0.20 53.75
C LEU A 606 -6.44 0.40 53.17
N LEU A 607 -7.47 -0.43 52.97
CA LEU A 607 -8.77 0.05 52.48
C LEU A 607 -9.43 1.00 53.49
N ASP A 608 -9.53 0.60 54.76
CA ASP A 608 -10.11 1.43 55.83
C ASP A 608 -9.37 2.76 55.98
N SER A 609 -8.04 2.74 55.89
CA SER A 609 -7.22 3.95 55.98
C SER A 609 -7.36 4.85 54.76
N PHE A 610 -7.52 4.29 53.56
CA PHE A 610 -7.79 5.08 52.35
C PHE A 610 -9.17 5.73 52.41
N GLU A 611 -10.21 5.03 52.88
CA GLU A 611 -11.53 5.64 53.07
C GLU A 611 -11.50 6.76 54.12
N ALA A 612 -10.76 6.58 55.22
CA ALA A 612 -10.72 7.56 56.30
C ALA A 612 -9.83 8.79 56.02
N LYS A 613 -8.73 8.61 55.26
CA LYS A 613 -7.67 9.62 55.09
C LYS A 613 -7.32 9.94 53.63
N GLY A 614 -7.94 9.27 52.66
CA GLY A 614 -7.65 9.42 51.24
C GLY A 614 -6.19 9.09 50.90
N ILE A 615 -5.58 9.95 50.09
CA ILE A 615 -4.20 9.83 49.59
C ILE A 615 -3.12 9.92 50.67
N LYS A 616 -3.45 10.37 51.89
CA LYS A 616 -2.52 10.35 53.04
C LYS A 616 -2.17 8.93 53.52
N VAL A 617 -2.75 7.90 52.90
CA VAL A 617 -2.34 6.51 53.14
C VAL A 617 -0.95 6.20 52.56
N PHE A 618 -0.49 6.99 51.58
CA PHE A 618 0.84 6.89 51.01
C PHE A 618 1.85 7.70 51.83
N LYS A 619 3.01 7.12 52.12
CA LYS A 619 4.10 7.81 52.82
C LYS A 619 4.67 8.94 51.97
N ASN A 620 5.25 9.95 52.62
CA ASN A 620 5.84 11.14 52.00
C ASN A 620 4.86 11.95 51.14
N PHE A 621 3.56 11.84 51.41
CA PHE A 621 2.56 12.69 50.78
C PHE A 621 2.69 14.16 51.23
N ASP A 622 3.05 14.41 52.50
CA ASP A 622 3.12 15.76 53.09
C ASP A 622 4.51 16.45 52.96
N SER A 623 5.48 15.88 52.24
CA SER A 623 6.75 16.59 52.00
C SER A 623 6.50 17.81 51.11
N ASN A 624 7.01 18.98 51.51
CA ASN A 624 6.80 20.34 50.96
C ASN A 624 6.92 20.54 49.42
N ASP A 625 7.11 19.49 48.63
CA ASP A 625 7.20 19.45 47.16
C ASP A 625 6.06 18.66 46.47
N SER A 626 5.03 18.14 47.17
CA SER A 626 3.99 17.38 46.47
C SER A 626 3.01 18.31 45.73
N GLU A 627 3.16 18.45 44.42
CA GLU A 627 2.16 19.11 43.54
C GLU A 627 0.74 18.51 43.70
N LEU A 628 0.60 17.29 44.23
CA LEU A 628 -0.69 16.58 44.31
C LEU A 628 -1.76 17.17 45.23
N THR A 629 -1.42 17.74 46.38
CA THR A 629 -2.41 18.38 47.27
C THR A 629 -3.10 19.56 46.58
N THR A 630 -2.39 20.24 45.68
CA THR A 630 -2.95 21.33 44.86
C THR A 630 -3.81 20.81 43.69
N LEU A 631 -3.64 19.54 43.31
CA LEU A 631 -4.42 18.87 42.26
C LEU A 631 -5.74 18.27 42.78
N VAL A 632 -5.91 18.16 44.10
CA VAL A 632 -7.20 17.75 44.71
C VAL A 632 -8.18 18.91 44.64
N GLN A 633 -9.25 18.73 43.88
CA GLN A 633 -10.33 19.71 43.79
C GLN A 633 -11.32 19.51 44.95
N PRO A 634 -11.69 20.55 45.70
CA PRO A 634 -12.70 20.45 46.75
C PRO A 634 -14.06 20.06 46.17
N ILE A 635 -14.81 19.23 46.89
CA ILE A 635 -16.20 18.83 46.56
C ILE A 635 -17.19 19.88 47.03
#